data_AF-A0A7Y2FMR9-F1
#
_entry.id   AF-A0A7Y2FMR9-F1
#
_cell.length_a   1.000
_cell.length_b   1.000
_cell.length_c   1.000
_cell.angle_alpha   90.00
_cell.angle_beta   90.00
_cell.angle_gamma   90.00
#
_symmetry.space_group_name_H-M   'P 1'
#
loop_
_entity.id
_entity.type
_entity.pdbx_description
1 polymer ?
#
loop_
_entity_poly.entity_id
_entity_poly.type
_entity_poly.pdbx_seq_one_letter_code
_entity_poly.pdbx_strand_id
1 'polypeptide(L)'
;KQKVKNKYTGKDEEPDERLMRSIEEKIDITEPRKDDFRREIMNFIGHLALEGKKFTYETNDRLRRALEMKLFEDQKDSIKLSSFVSNVIDKETQDKIDIIKNRLIKYYGYNEASATDVLAYVASIFARGDVKE
;
A
#
# COMPACT_ATOMS: atom_id res chain seq x y z
N LYS A 1 19.19 -9.37 17.69
CA LYS A 1 18.55 -8.64 16.58
C LYS A 1 19.23 -9.07 15.28
N GLN A 2 18.46 -9.50 14.28
CA GLN A 2 19.04 -9.84 12.97
C GLN A 2 19.29 -8.55 12.20
N LYS A 3 20.51 -8.37 11.70
CA LYS A 3 20.89 -7.20 10.91
C LYS A 3 20.48 -7.40 9.46
N VAL A 4 20.08 -6.31 8.80
CA VAL A 4 19.71 -6.30 7.38
C VAL A 4 20.90 -5.79 6.59
N LYS A 5 21.27 -6.52 5.53
CA LYS A 5 22.36 -6.07 4.64
C LYS A 5 21.83 -5.02 3.68
N ASN A 6 22.35 -3.80 3.78
CA ASN A 6 21.99 -2.72 2.87
C ASN A 6 22.53 -3.00 1.47
N LYS A 7 21.66 -2.96 0.45
CA LYS A 7 22.01 -3.28 -0.95
C LYS A 7 22.94 -2.26 -1.60
N TYR A 8 22.99 -1.02 -1.09
CA TYR A 8 23.78 0.08 -1.64
C TYR A 8 25.12 0.25 -0.93
N THR A 9 25.16 0.03 0.39
CA THR A 9 26.39 0.20 1.18
C THR A 9 27.11 -1.11 1.49
N GLY A 10 26.42 -2.26 1.34
CA GLY A 10 26.94 -3.58 1.66
C GLY A 10 27.14 -3.85 3.15
N LYS A 11 26.83 -2.88 4.01
CA LYS A 11 26.97 -2.96 5.47
C LYS A 11 25.73 -3.58 6.11
N ASP A 12 25.93 -4.20 7.25
CA ASP A 12 24.87 -4.68 8.11
C ASP A 12 24.29 -3.52 8.92
N GLU A 13 23.03 -3.20 8.68
CA GLU A 13 22.27 -2.15 9.34
C GLU A 13 21.19 -2.76 10.25
N GLU A 14 20.78 -2.04 11.28
CA GLU A 14 19.64 -2.47 12.09
C GLU A 14 18.36 -2.38 11.25
N PRO A 15 17.40 -3.30 11.44
CA PRO A 15 16.09 -3.19 10.81
C PRO A 15 15.43 -1.85 11.15
N ASP A 16 14.76 -1.23 10.17
CA ASP A 16 13.95 -0.05 10.42
C ASP A 16 12.68 -0.45 11.19
N GLU A 17 12.78 -0.51 12.51
CA GLU A 17 11.68 -0.87 13.40
C GLU A 17 10.51 0.12 13.29
N ARG A 18 10.79 1.39 12.95
CA ARG A 18 9.75 2.41 12.76
C ARG A 18 8.93 2.12 11.52
N LEU A 19 9.59 1.80 10.40
CA LEU A 19 8.91 1.40 9.17
C LEU A 19 8.11 0.11 9.38
N MET A 20 8.71 -0.92 9.98
CA MET A 20 8.00 -2.18 10.27
C MET A 20 6.76 -1.94 11.13
N ARG A 21 6.88 -1.11 12.18
CA ARG A 21 5.75 -0.76 13.04
C ARG A 21 4.64 -0.02 12.27
N SER A 22 5.00 0.93 11.43
CA SER A 22 4.03 1.69 10.63
C SER A 22 3.26 0.84 9.62
N ILE A 23 3.82 -0.30 9.19
CA ILE A 23 3.14 -1.29 8.34
C ILE A 23 2.22 -2.18 9.20
N GLU A 24 2.74 -2.70 10.32
CA GLU A 24 2.01 -3.56 11.27
C GLU A 24 0.73 -2.89 11.80
N GLU A 25 0.80 -1.60 12.08
CA GLU A 25 -0.34 -0.81 12.58
C GLU A 25 -1.48 -0.70 11.55
N LYS A 26 -1.20 -0.83 10.24
CA LYS A 26 -2.25 -0.77 9.20
C LYS A 26 -3.21 -1.95 9.21
N ILE A 27 -2.85 -3.03 9.87
CA ILE A 27 -3.67 -4.24 10.00
C ILE A 27 -3.92 -4.57 11.48
N ASP A 28 -4.00 -3.53 12.31
CA ASP A 28 -4.39 -3.59 13.73
C ASP A 28 -3.51 -4.48 14.61
N ILE A 29 -2.23 -4.64 14.24
CA ILE A 29 -1.29 -5.35 15.09
C ILE A 29 -0.92 -4.43 16.25
N THR A 30 -1.41 -4.75 17.44
CA THR A 30 -1.07 -4.04 18.66
C THR A 30 0.40 -4.20 19.02
N GLU A 31 0.95 -3.25 19.78
CA GLU A 31 2.34 -3.24 20.23
C GLU A 31 2.77 -4.57 20.90
N PRO A 32 1.96 -5.21 21.78
CA PRO A 32 2.33 -6.49 22.38
C PRO A 32 2.40 -7.65 21.37
N ARG A 33 1.67 -7.54 20.26
CA ARG A 33 1.58 -8.59 19.23
C ARG A 33 2.58 -8.42 18.09
N LYS A 34 3.37 -7.33 18.08
CA LYS A 34 4.33 -7.06 16.99
C LYS A 34 5.35 -8.18 16.83
N ASP A 35 5.88 -8.69 17.93
CA ASP A 35 6.91 -9.71 17.90
C ASP A 35 6.35 -11.07 17.49
N ASP A 36 5.10 -11.37 17.86
CA ASP A 36 4.40 -12.57 17.39
C ASP A 36 4.18 -12.50 15.88
N PHE A 37 3.68 -11.38 15.37
CA PHE A 37 3.48 -11.17 13.94
C PHE A 37 4.79 -11.30 13.15
N ARG A 38 5.88 -10.68 13.63
CA ARG A 38 7.21 -10.80 13.01
C ARG A 38 7.70 -12.25 13.00
N ARG A 39 7.50 -13.00 14.09
CA ARG A 39 7.82 -14.43 14.16
C ARG A 39 6.99 -15.26 13.18
N GLU A 40 5.70 -14.99 13.08
CA GLU A 40 4.80 -15.64 12.10
C GLU A 40 5.32 -15.45 10.66
N ILE A 41 5.71 -14.22 10.30
CA ILE A 41 6.27 -13.92 8.98
C ILE A 41 7.59 -14.65 8.76
N MET A 42 8.50 -14.65 9.74
CA MET A 42 9.78 -15.38 9.64
C MET A 42 9.58 -16.89 9.49
N ASN A 43 8.65 -17.48 10.24
CA ASN A 43 8.30 -18.89 10.13
C ASN A 43 7.72 -19.20 8.74
N PHE A 44 6.88 -18.32 8.20
CA PHE A 44 6.32 -18.47 6.87
C PHE A 44 7.39 -18.40 5.77
N ILE A 45 8.33 -17.44 5.87
CA ILE A 45 9.49 -17.36 4.98
C ILE A 45 10.33 -18.65 5.07
N GLY A 46 10.57 -19.16 6.29
CA GLY A 46 11.31 -20.40 6.52
C GLY A 46 10.62 -21.61 5.87
N HIS A 47 9.31 -21.73 6.04
CA HIS A 47 8.52 -22.79 5.40
C HIS A 47 8.65 -22.75 3.87
N LEU A 48 8.48 -21.58 3.26
CA LEU A 48 8.64 -21.43 1.80
C LEU A 48 10.05 -21.79 1.33
N ALA A 49 11.08 -21.40 2.08
CA ALA A 49 12.46 -21.72 1.75
C ALA A 49 12.73 -23.24 1.79
N LEU A 50 12.14 -23.97 2.74
CA LEU A 50 12.22 -25.44 2.81
C LEU A 50 11.54 -26.11 1.62
N GLU A 51 10.47 -25.52 1.10
CA GLU A 51 9.80 -25.98 -0.13
C GLU A 51 10.52 -25.56 -1.43
N GLY A 52 11.67 -24.88 -1.32
CA GLY A 52 12.40 -24.33 -2.46
C GLY A 52 11.69 -23.16 -3.15
N LYS A 53 10.67 -22.58 -2.51
CA LYS A 53 9.92 -21.42 -3.00
C LYS A 53 10.55 -20.13 -2.50
N LYS A 54 10.45 -19.08 -3.32
CA LYS A 54 10.87 -17.74 -2.93
C LYS A 54 9.72 -17.00 -2.27
N PHE A 55 10.00 -16.36 -1.14
CA PHE A 55 9.06 -15.42 -0.54
C PHE A 55 8.89 -14.19 -1.44
N THR A 56 7.65 -13.82 -1.69
CA THR A 56 7.26 -12.56 -2.35
C THR A 56 6.20 -11.86 -1.52
N TYR A 57 5.99 -10.54 -1.72
CA TYR A 57 4.98 -9.79 -0.98
C TYR A 57 3.55 -10.34 -1.19
N GLU A 58 3.31 -11.07 -2.28
CA GLU A 58 2.02 -11.68 -2.61
C GLU A 58 1.75 -12.99 -1.87
N THR A 59 2.79 -13.63 -1.34
CA THR A 59 2.65 -14.95 -0.70
C THR A 59 1.94 -14.92 0.65
N ASN A 60 1.80 -13.74 1.28
CA ASN A 60 1.12 -13.59 2.57
C ASN A 60 0.08 -12.46 2.51
N ASP A 61 -1.20 -12.80 2.60
CA ASP A 61 -2.29 -11.84 2.47
C ASP A 61 -2.36 -10.78 3.58
N ARG A 62 -1.89 -11.09 4.80
CA ARG A 62 -1.88 -10.12 5.89
C ARG A 62 -0.81 -9.08 5.65
N LEU A 63 0.41 -9.52 5.35
CA LEU A 63 1.52 -8.62 5.06
C LEU A 63 1.31 -7.84 3.75
N ARG A 64 0.75 -8.47 2.72
CA ARG A 64 0.37 -7.79 1.47
C ARG A 64 -0.55 -6.61 1.74
N ARG A 65 -1.66 -6.84 2.44
CA ARG A 65 -2.62 -5.77 2.78
C ARG A 65 -1.98 -4.66 3.60
N ALA A 66 -1.15 -5.03 4.59
CA ALA A 66 -0.43 -4.05 5.40
C ALA A 66 0.48 -3.14 4.55
N LEU A 67 1.22 -3.74 3.61
CA LEU A 67 2.08 -3.03 2.66
C LEU A 67 1.28 -2.15 1.69
N GLU A 68 0.17 -2.67 1.15
CA GLU A 68 -0.71 -1.91 0.25
C GLU A 68 -1.30 -0.68 0.95
N MET A 69 -1.81 -0.86 2.18
CA MET A 69 -2.36 0.24 2.97
C MET A 69 -1.29 1.27 3.34
N LYS A 70 -0.08 0.83 3.70
CA LYS A 70 1.01 1.74 4.00
C LYS A 70 1.46 2.52 2.76
N LEU A 71 1.65 1.84 1.63
CA LEU A 71 2.01 2.46 0.37
C LEU A 71 0.96 3.48 -0.07
N PHE A 72 -0.33 3.15 0.10
CA PHE A 72 -1.42 4.05 -0.23
C PHE A 72 -1.42 5.29 0.68
N GLU A 73 -1.25 5.12 1.99
CA GLU A 73 -1.11 6.24 2.93
C GLU A 73 0.03 7.18 2.52
N ASP A 74 1.22 6.64 2.26
CA ASP A 74 2.40 7.41 1.91
C ASP A 74 2.22 8.18 0.57
N GLN A 75 1.39 7.66 -0.33
CA GLN A 75 1.10 8.28 -1.62
C GLN A 75 -0.16 9.17 -1.61
N LYS A 76 -0.97 9.12 -0.56
CA LYS A 76 -2.27 9.81 -0.48
C LYS A 76 -2.14 11.32 -0.69
N ASP A 77 -1.08 11.95 -0.17
CA ASP A 77 -0.87 13.40 -0.31
C ASP A 77 -0.15 13.77 -1.61
N SER A 78 0.59 12.83 -2.20
CA SER A 78 1.25 13.02 -3.49
C SER A 78 0.23 13.01 -4.64
N ILE A 79 -0.80 12.18 -4.51
CA ILE A 79 -1.99 12.21 -5.37
C ILE A 79 -2.89 13.26 -4.75
N LYS A 80 -2.98 14.48 -5.29
CA LYS A 80 -3.94 15.51 -4.80
C LYS A 80 -5.39 15.06 -5.03
N LEU A 81 -5.86 14.05 -4.29
CA LEU A 81 -7.22 13.52 -4.34
C LEU A 81 -8.24 14.60 -3.97
N SER A 82 -7.82 15.60 -3.18
CA SER A 82 -8.59 16.82 -2.91
C SER A 82 -8.89 17.64 -4.17
N SER A 83 -8.01 17.64 -5.18
CA SER A 83 -8.26 18.32 -6.45
C SER A 83 -9.39 17.70 -7.26
N PHE A 84 -9.75 16.43 -7.04
CA PHE A 84 -10.88 15.78 -7.71
C PHE A 84 -12.24 16.37 -7.31
N VAL A 85 -12.32 17.01 -6.14
CA VAL A 85 -13.55 17.64 -5.61
C VAL A 85 -13.59 19.15 -5.91
N SER A 86 -12.46 19.74 -6.30
CA SER A 86 -12.39 21.14 -6.69
C SER A 86 -12.78 21.31 -8.17
N ASN A 87 -13.60 22.32 -8.47
CA ASN A 87 -13.98 22.67 -9.85
C ASN A 87 -12.81 23.15 -10.72
N VAL A 88 -11.60 23.27 -10.16
CA VAL A 88 -10.40 23.75 -10.86
C VAL A 88 -9.33 22.68 -10.76
N ILE A 89 -9.34 21.75 -11.71
CA ILE A 89 -8.32 20.72 -11.88
C ILE A 89 -7.24 21.28 -12.82
N ASP A 90 -5.97 21.21 -12.40
CA ASP A 90 -4.86 21.58 -13.28
C ASP A 90 -4.67 20.53 -14.40
N LYS A 91 -4.07 20.94 -15.52
CA LYS A 91 -3.92 20.05 -16.70
C LYS A 91 -3.14 18.78 -16.37
N GLU A 92 -2.12 18.88 -15.53
CA GLU A 92 -1.28 17.73 -15.14
C GLU A 92 -2.07 16.69 -14.33
N THR A 93 -2.97 17.14 -13.44
CA THR A 93 -3.86 16.26 -12.68
C THR A 93 -4.88 15.62 -13.60
N GLN A 94 -5.43 16.37 -14.56
CA GLN A 94 -6.36 15.82 -15.55
C GLN A 94 -5.71 14.69 -16.37
N ASP A 95 -4.47 14.88 -16.84
CA ASP A 95 -3.74 13.86 -17.59
C ASP A 95 -3.53 12.58 -16.75
N LYS A 96 -3.24 12.72 -15.44
CA LYS A 96 -3.13 11.58 -14.51
C LYS A 96 -4.46 10.87 -14.31
N ILE A 97 -5.57 11.60 -14.21
CA ILE A 97 -6.93 11.04 -14.11
C ILE A 97 -7.24 10.21 -15.34
N ASP A 98 -6.95 10.75 -16.53
CA ASP A 98 -7.24 10.07 -17.79
C ASP A 98 -6.41 8.79 -17.96
N ILE A 99 -5.16 8.78 -17.48
CA ILE A 99 -4.34 7.55 -17.42
C ILE A 99 -4.99 6.49 -16.53
N ILE A 100 -5.51 6.88 -15.36
CA ILE A 100 -6.17 5.95 -14.43
C ILE A 100 -7.46 5.41 -15.03
N LYS A 101 -8.30 6.27 -15.61
CA LYS A 101 -9.52 5.87 -16.33
C LYS A 101 -9.23 4.88 -17.44
N ASN A 102 -8.23 5.17 -18.27
CA ASN A 102 -7.81 4.26 -19.34
C ASN A 102 -7.36 2.90 -18.81
N ARG A 103 -6.68 2.87 -17.67
CA ARG A 103 -6.29 1.62 -17.01
C ARG A 103 -7.51 0.85 -16.49
N LEU A 104 -8.48 1.52 -15.86
CA LEU A 104 -9.73 0.92 -15.39
C LEU A 104 -10.52 0.29 -16.55
N ILE A 105 -10.64 1.01 -17.66
CA ILE A 105 -11.33 0.52 -18.86
C ILE A 105 -10.60 -0.69 -19.45
N LYS A 106 -9.27 -0.57 -19.66
CA LYS A 106 -8.48 -1.58 -20.38
C LYS A 106 -8.32 -2.89 -19.62
N TYR A 107 -8.15 -2.84 -18.30
CA TYR A 107 -7.79 -4.03 -17.51
C TYR A 107 -8.91 -4.52 -16.59
N TYR A 108 -9.91 -3.69 -16.30
CA TYR A 108 -10.95 -4.01 -15.31
C TYR A 108 -12.38 -3.91 -15.88
N GLY A 109 -12.54 -3.64 -17.19
CA GLY A 109 -13.83 -3.71 -17.87
C GLY A 109 -14.79 -2.54 -17.59
N TYR A 110 -14.29 -1.45 -17.03
CA TYR A 110 -15.07 -0.23 -16.83
C TYR A 110 -15.38 0.44 -18.17
N ASN A 111 -16.47 1.21 -18.21
CA ASN A 111 -16.71 2.20 -19.26
C ASN A 111 -16.35 3.61 -18.75
N GLU A 112 -16.30 4.60 -19.64
CA GLU A 112 -15.89 5.98 -19.31
C GLU A 112 -16.70 6.60 -18.16
N ALA A 113 -18.03 6.41 -18.17
CA ALA A 113 -18.91 6.93 -17.13
C ALA A 113 -18.63 6.27 -15.77
N SER A 114 -18.64 4.93 -15.72
CA SER A 114 -18.38 4.17 -14.49
C SER A 114 -16.97 4.39 -13.92
N ALA A 115 -15.95 4.57 -14.76
CA ALA A 115 -14.60 4.91 -14.30
C ALA A 115 -14.56 6.31 -13.66
N THR A 116 -15.31 7.26 -14.22
CA THR A 116 -15.46 8.61 -13.66
C THR A 116 -16.19 8.56 -12.32
N ASP A 117 -17.32 7.86 -12.26
CA ASP A 117 -18.17 7.79 -11.06
C ASP A 117 -17.45 7.12 -9.90
N VAL A 118 -16.71 6.03 -10.15
CA VAL A 118 -15.92 5.37 -9.12
C VAL A 118 -14.80 6.28 -8.61
N LEU A 119 -14.08 6.97 -9.49
CA LEU A 119 -13.04 7.91 -9.06
C LEU A 119 -13.61 9.06 -8.23
N ALA A 120 -14.76 9.61 -8.62
CA ALA A 120 -15.45 10.65 -7.86
C ALA A 120 -15.95 10.14 -6.50
N TYR A 121 -16.52 8.93 -6.46
CA TYR A 121 -16.98 8.30 -5.22
C TYR A 121 -15.82 8.06 -4.25
N VAL A 122 -14.72 7.48 -4.73
CA VAL A 122 -13.51 7.25 -3.95
C VAL A 122 -12.95 8.58 -3.42
N ALA A 123 -12.82 9.60 -4.28
CA ALA A 123 -12.40 10.93 -3.86
C ALA A 123 -13.31 11.53 -2.77
N SER A 124 -14.63 11.32 -2.86
CA SER A 124 -15.59 11.82 -1.88
C SER A 124 -15.46 11.16 -0.50
N ILE A 125 -15.17 9.85 -0.44
CA ILE A 125 -14.92 9.14 0.84
C ILE A 125 -13.71 9.76 1.54
N PHE A 126 -12.65 10.03 0.78
CA PHE A 126 -11.44 10.62 1.34
C PHE A 126 -11.61 12.09 1.73
N ALA A 127 -12.37 12.86 0.95
CA ALA A 127 -12.67 14.26 1.28
C ALA A 127 -13.53 14.40 2.55
N ARG A 128 -14.45 13.46 2.80
CA ARG A 128 -15.25 13.43 4.04
C ARG A 128 -14.47 12.92 5.25
N GLY A 129 -13.28 12.33 5.06
CA GLY A 129 -12.57 11.65 6.13
C GLY A 129 -13.22 10.32 6.55
N ASP A 130 -14.17 9.80 5.77
CA ASP A 130 -14.90 8.54 6.03
C ASP A 130 -14.08 7.28 5.71
N VAL A 131 -12.75 7.38 5.73
CA VAL A 131 -11.91 6.19 5.80
C VAL A 131 -12.03 5.75 7.25
N LYS A 132 -12.99 4.88 7.54
CA LYS A 132 -13.13 4.30 8.88
C LYS A 132 -11.73 3.89 9.36
N GLU A 133 -11.26 4.55 10.41
CA GLU A 133 -10.13 4.10 11.23
C GLU A 133 -10.36 2.66 11.68
#